data_AF-A0A8X7C0U7-F1
#
_entry.id   AF-A0A8X7C0U7-F1
#
_cell.length_a   1.000
_cell.length_b   1.000
_cell.length_c   1.000
_cell.angle_alpha   90.00
_cell.angle_beta   90.00
_cell.angle_gamma   90.00
#
_symmetry.space_group_name_H-M   'P 1'
#
loop_
_entity.id
_entity.type
_entity.pdbx_description
1 polymer ?
#
loop_
_entity_poly.entity_id
_entity_poly.type
_entity_poly.pdbx_seq_one_letter_code
_entity_poly.pdbx_strand_id
1 'polypeptide(L)'
;MAFLSKFIKIGLYNLASELRVSVTLDDTIIDLREKITTCAFFKDNEQFVKEMLDNIVELRKSLEVEAIKKINGRVKYLAEQRAFELKMLKLQAQNLPATVVNSPQMDSSFLRLDLKTVLTTFIPDKEDISLFLTMFERQMKLPIFGYHT
;
A
#
# COMPACT_ATOMS: atom_id res chain seq x y z
N MET A 1 7.48 34.82 -28.19
CA MET A 1 8.20 33.78 -27.42
C MET A 1 7.26 33.14 -26.39
N ALA A 2 6.30 32.30 -26.82
CA ALA A 2 5.21 31.77 -25.97
C ALA A 2 5.35 30.27 -25.62
N PHE A 3 6.48 29.64 -25.94
CA PHE A 3 6.66 28.20 -25.79
C PHE A 3 7.39 27.86 -24.48
N LEU A 4 8.43 28.62 -24.11
CA LEU A 4 9.12 28.52 -22.81
C LEU A 4 8.21 28.86 -21.62
N SER A 5 7.09 29.55 -21.87
CA SER A 5 6.11 29.89 -20.83
C SER A 5 5.39 28.67 -20.26
N LYS A 6 5.31 27.57 -21.01
CA LYS A 6 4.68 26.31 -20.60
C LYS A 6 5.54 25.50 -19.61
N PHE A 7 6.82 25.84 -19.47
CA PHE A 7 7.75 25.07 -18.66
C PHE A 7 7.82 25.57 -17.21
N ILE A 8 7.88 24.60 -16.30
CA ILE A 8 8.11 24.79 -14.86
C ILE A 8 9.61 25.01 -14.61
N LYS A 9 9.99 25.68 -13.51
CA LYS A 9 11.40 26.03 -13.16
C LYS A 9 12.40 24.88 -13.39
N ILE A 10 12.06 23.66 -12.96
CA ILE A 10 12.93 22.49 -13.10
C ILE A 10 13.16 22.10 -14.57
N GLY A 11 12.14 22.22 -15.42
CA GLY A 11 12.24 21.93 -16.85
C GLY A 11 13.10 22.94 -17.59
N LEU A 12 12.97 24.22 -17.22
CA LEU A 12 13.81 25.31 -17.74
C LEU A 12 15.27 25.15 -17.31
N TYR A 13 15.52 24.73 -16.06
CA TYR A 13 16.87 24.46 -15.57
C TYR A 13 17.55 23.32 -16.35
N ASN A 14 16.84 22.22 -16.55
CA ASN A 14 17.36 21.09 -17.32
C ASN A 14 17.63 21.47 -18.78
N LEU A 15 16.71 22.21 -19.41
CA LEU A 15 16.89 22.70 -20.78
C LEU A 15 18.13 23.60 -20.88
N ALA A 16 18.29 24.54 -19.94
CA ALA A 16 19.44 25.43 -19.91
C ALA A 16 20.76 24.67 -19.69
N SER A 17 20.75 23.63 -18.84
CA SER A 17 21.90 22.71 -18.66
C SER A 17 22.24 21.94 -19.94
N GLU A 18 21.24 21.43 -20.67
CA GLU A 18 21.45 20.73 -21.95
C GLU A 18 22.01 21.68 -23.02
N LEU A 19 21.52 22.92 -23.05
CA LEU A 19 21.99 23.99 -23.94
C LEU A 19 23.34 24.60 -23.50
N ARG A 20 23.96 24.07 -22.44
CA ARG A 20 25.24 24.54 -21.87
C ARG A 20 25.23 26.02 -21.47
N VAL A 21 24.07 26.54 -21.09
CA VAL A 21 23.91 27.89 -20.56
C VAL A 21 24.28 27.89 -19.08
N SER A 22 24.99 28.91 -18.61
CA SER A 22 25.36 29.02 -17.19
C SER A 22 24.13 29.35 -16.34
N VAL A 23 23.68 28.38 -15.54
CA VAL A 23 22.51 28.50 -14.67
C VAL A 23 22.94 28.50 -13.20
N THR A 24 22.35 29.38 -12.40
CA THR A 24 22.51 29.41 -10.95
C THR A 24 21.22 28.98 -10.25
N LEU A 25 21.31 28.50 -9.01
CA LEU A 25 20.13 28.06 -8.25
C LEU A 25 19.17 29.22 -7.91
N ASP A 26 19.73 30.43 -7.81
CA ASP A 26 19.02 31.67 -7.51
C ASP A 26 18.29 32.25 -8.72
N ASP A 27 18.57 31.76 -9.93
CA ASP A 27 17.91 32.22 -11.15
C ASP A 27 16.39 32.01 -11.05
N THR A 28 15.64 33.09 -11.29
CA THR A 28 14.19 33.04 -11.37
C THR A 28 13.74 32.44 -12.70
N ILE A 29 12.46 32.07 -12.80
CA ILE A 29 11.88 31.53 -14.04
C ILE A 29 12.08 32.52 -15.21
N ILE A 30 12.07 33.82 -14.93
CA ILE A 30 12.23 34.88 -15.94
C ILE A 30 13.70 34.90 -16.40
N ASP A 31 14.65 34.91 -15.47
CA ASP A 31 16.10 34.91 -15.78
C ASP A 31 16.50 33.69 -16.59
N LEU A 32 15.96 32.51 -16.24
CA LEU A 32 16.18 31.27 -16.99
C LEU A 32 15.71 31.41 -18.44
N ARG A 33 14.50 31.93 -18.65
CA ARG A 33 13.93 32.11 -19.99
C ARG A 33 14.76 33.08 -20.81
N GLU A 34 15.16 34.20 -20.19
CA GLU A 34 16.00 35.18 -20.85
C GLU A 34 17.34 34.57 -21.27
N LYS A 35 18.06 33.94 -20.35
CA LYS A 35 19.35 33.27 -20.61
C LYS A 35 19.25 32.20 -21.71
N ILE A 36 18.16 31.42 -21.73
CA ILE A 36 17.91 30.44 -22.81
C ILE A 36 17.69 31.16 -24.14
N THR A 37 16.89 32.22 -24.17
CA THR A 37 16.62 32.97 -25.42
C THR A 37 17.82 33.76 -25.94
N THR A 38 18.72 34.20 -25.06
CA THR A 38 19.96 34.90 -25.43
C THR A 38 21.02 33.93 -25.96
N CYS A 39 20.85 32.62 -25.75
CA CYS A 39 21.75 31.60 -26.27
C CYS A 39 21.72 31.58 -27.81
N ALA A 40 22.88 31.68 -28.45
CA ALA A 40 23.00 31.65 -29.91
C ALA A 40 22.40 30.38 -30.53
N PHE A 41 22.60 29.23 -29.86
CA PHE A 41 22.05 27.95 -30.30
C PHE A 41 20.52 27.93 -30.31
N PHE A 42 19.89 28.59 -29.34
CA PHE A 42 18.43 28.68 -29.27
C PHE A 42 17.87 29.56 -30.39
N LYS A 43 18.58 30.64 -30.72
CA LYS A 43 18.18 31.59 -31.78
C LYS A 43 18.24 30.97 -33.17
N ASP A 44 19.25 30.15 -33.44
CA ASP A 44 19.45 29.53 -34.75
C ASP A 44 18.64 28.23 -34.91
N ASN A 45 18.28 27.57 -33.80
CA ASN A 45 17.62 26.25 -33.80
C ASN A 45 16.28 26.24 -33.03
N GLU A 46 15.56 27.36 -32.96
CA GLU A 46 14.31 27.49 -32.19
C GLU A 46 13.28 26.41 -32.57
N GLN A 47 13.14 26.14 -33.87
CA GLN A 47 12.21 25.13 -34.40
C GLN A 47 12.57 23.72 -33.92
N PHE A 48 13.86 23.39 -33.93
CA PHE A 48 14.37 22.07 -33.53
C PHE A 48 14.21 21.84 -32.02
N VAL A 49 14.50 22.85 -31.20
CA VAL A 49 14.30 22.78 -29.74
C VAL A 49 12.81 22.59 -29.42
N LYS A 50 11.93 23.25 -30.17
CA LYS A 50 10.48 23.09 -30.04
C LYS A 50 10.03 21.67 -30.41
N GLU A 51 10.46 21.13 -31.55
CA GLU A 51 10.12 19.76 -31.98
C GLU A 51 10.67 18.68 -31.03
N MET A 52 11.89 18.86 -30.53
CA MET A 52 12.48 17.97 -29.54
C MET A 52 11.64 17.96 -28.26
N LEU A 53 11.18 19.13 -27.82
CA LEU A 53 10.37 19.26 -26.62
C LEU A 53 8.95 18.73 -26.78
N ASP A 54 8.31 18.97 -27.92
CA ASP A 54 6.99 18.41 -28.23
C ASP A 54 7.06 16.86 -28.23
N ASN A 55 8.11 16.27 -28.81
CA ASN A 55 8.36 14.82 -28.73
C ASN A 55 8.55 14.32 -27.29
N ILE A 56 9.29 15.04 -26.44
CA ILE A 56 9.48 14.67 -25.03
C ILE A 56 8.15 14.72 -24.27
N VAL A 57 7.32 15.72 -24.53
CA VAL A 57 5.99 15.85 -23.92
C VAL A 57 5.07 14.71 -24.36
N GLU A 58 5.05 14.37 -25.64
CA GLU A 58 4.26 13.26 -26.16
C GLU A 58 4.71 11.91 -25.59
N LEU A 59 6.02 11.67 -25.50
CA LEU A 59 6.58 10.46 -24.88
C LEU A 59 6.20 10.34 -23.40
N ARG A 60 6.25 11.43 -22.64
CA ARG A 60 5.82 11.42 -21.23
C ARG A 60 4.33 11.12 -21.10
N LYS A 61 3.51 11.72 -21.95
CA LYS A 61 2.06 11.52 -21.96
C LYS A 61 1.69 10.08 -22.32
N SER A 62 2.37 9.48 -23.29
CA SER A 62 2.12 8.08 -23.68
C SER A 62 2.52 7.09 -22.59
N LEU A 63 3.66 7.33 -21.91
CA LEU A 63 4.09 6.53 -20.75
C LEU A 63 3.12 6.62 -19.57
N GLU A 64 2.61 7.82 -19.28
CA GLU A 64 1.64 8.02 -18.21
C GLU A 64 0.31 7.30 -18.51
N VAL A 65 -0.18 7.36 -19.75
CA VAL A 65 -1.37 6.62 -20.19
C VAL A 65 -1.16 5.12 -20.05
N GLU A 66 0.02 4.59 -20.39
CA GLU A 66 0.31 3.17 -20.24
C GLU A 66 0.38 2.75 -18.76
N ALA A 67 0.98 3.57 -17.90
CA ALA A 67 1.03 3.34 -16.46
C ALA A 67 -0.39 3.32 -15.85
N ILE A 68 -1.23 4.30 -16.21
CA ILE A 68 -2.62 4.37 -15.77
C ILE A 68 -3.39 3.14 -16.27
N LYS A 69 -3.19 2.71 -17.52
CA LYS A 69 -3.83 1.50 -18.08
C LYS A 69 -3.44 0.24 -17.31
N LYS A 70 -2.17 0.09 -16.95
CA LYS A 70 -1.67 -1.03 -16.13
C LYS A 70 -2.30 -1.03 -14.73
N ILE A 71 -2.36 0.14 -14.08
CA ILE A 71 -2.99 0.29 -12.76
C ILE A 71 -4.48 -0.04 -12.83
N ASN A 72 -5.21 0.55 -13.79
CA ASN A 72 -6.64 0.31 -13.97
C ASN A 72 -6.95 -1.16 -14.28
N GLY A 73 -6.13 -1.81 -15.09
CA GLY A 73 -6.24 -3.26 -15.35
C GLY A 73 -6.12 -4.07 -14.06
N ARG A 74 -5.15 -3.72 -13.20
CA ARG A 74 -4.93 -4.40 -11.92
C ARG A 74 -6.05 -4.15 -10.92
N VAL A 75 -6.58 -2.92 -10.87
CA VAL A 75 -7.74 -2.56 -10.04
C VAL A 75 -8.99 -3.32 -10.49
N LYS A 76 -9.23 -3.39 -11.81
CA LYS A 76 -10.37 -4.12 -12.37
C LYS A 76 -10.30 -5.62 -12.03
N TYR A 77 -9.13 -6.23 -12.19
CA TYR A 77 -8.91 -7.64 -11.83
C TYR A 77 -9.18 -7.91 -10.34
N LEU A 78 -8.68 -7.03 -9.45
CA LEU A 78 -8.94 -7.14 -8.00
C LEU A 78 -10.44 -6.96 -7.67
N ALA A 79 -11.13 -6.06 -8.35
CA ALA A 79 -12.57 -5.87 -8.17
C ALA A 79 -13.37 -7.11 -8.62
N GLU A 80 -12.98 -7.74 -9.72
CA GLU A 80 -13.58 -8.99 -10.21
C GLU A 80 -13.35 -10.15 -9.23
N GLN A 81 -12.14 -10.31 -8.69
CA GLN A 81 -11.87 -11.32 -7.65
C GLN A 81 -12.72 -11.12 -6.40
N ARG A 82 -12.80 -9.88 -5.88
CA ARG A 82 -13.65 -9.58 -4.71
C ARG A 82 -15.13 -9.85 -4.98
N ALA A 83 -15.61 -9.53 -6.18
CA ALA A 83 -16.99 -9.82 -6.57
C ALA A 83 -17.27 -11.32 -6.66
N PHE A 84 -16.30 -12.11 -7.13
CA PHE A 84 -16.39 -13.56 -7.16
C PHE A 84 -16.43 -14.17 -5.75
N GLU A 85 -15.53 -13.74 -4.87
CA GLU A 85 -15.50 -14.19 -3.47
C GLU A 85 -16.80 -13.88 -2.74
N LEU A 86 -17.35 -12.68 -2.92
CA LEU A 86 -18.66 -12.31 -2.37
C LEU A 86 -19.80 -13.19 -2.89
N LYS A 87 -19.77 -13.59 -4.17
CA LYS A 87 -20.76 -14.54 -4.71
C LYS A 87 -20.62 -15.92 -4.08
N MET A 88 -19.39 -16.41 -3.93
CA MET A 88 -19.11 -17.68 -3.25
C MET A 88 -19.63 -17.67 -1.81
N LEU A 89 -19.32 -16.62 -1.04
CA LEU A 89 -19.81 -16.46 0.33
C LEU A 89 -21.34 -16.39 0.40
N LYS A 90 -22.00 -15.68 -0.53
CA LYS A 90 -23.47 -15.64 -0.60
C LYS A 90 -24.09 -17.01 -0.86
N LEU A 91 -23.49 -17.80 -1.75
CA LEU A 91 -23.95 -19.16 -2.02
C LEU A 91 -23.73 -20.07 -0.81
N GLN A 92 -22.62 -19.92 -0.09
CA GLN A 92 -22.37 -20.65 1.15
C GLN A 92 -23.36 -20.24 2.24
N ALA A 93 -23.66 -18.94 2.37
CA ALA A 93 -24.65 -18.40 3.30
C ALA A 93 -26.08 -18.87 2.99
N GLN A 94 -26.44 -19.03 1.71
CA GLN A 94 -27.75 -19.57 1.32
C GLN A 94 -27.84 -21.10 1.47
N ASN A 95 -26.73 -21.82 1.30
CA ASN A 95 -26.67 -23.27 1.49
C ASN A 95 -26.48 -23.69 2.94
N LEU A 96 -26.32 -22.75 3.88
CA LEU A 96 -26.41 -23.04 5.30
C LEU A 96 -27.86 -23.47 5.61
N PRO A 97 -28.09 -24.73 6.03
CA PRO A 97 -29.44 -25.16 6.38
C PRO A 97 -29.93 -24.30 7.55
N ALA A 98 -31.18 -23.84 7.48
CA ALA A 98 -31.87 -23.07 8.53
C ALA A 98 -31.88 -23.77 9.92
N THR A 99 -31.37 -24.99 10.00
CA THR A 99 -31.21 -25.80 11.21
C THR A 99 -30.08 -25.33 12.15
N VAL A 100 -29.20 -24.39 11.75
CA VAL A 100 -28.20 -23.82 12.70
C VAL A 100 -28.82 -22.74 13.60
N VAL A 101 -29.97 -22.16 13.24
CA VAL A 101 -30.67 -21.19 14.10
C VAL A 101 -31.44 -21.86 15.24
N ASN A 102 -31.71 -23.17 15.13
CA ASN A 102 -32.35 -23.98 16.19
C ASN A 102 -31.52 -25.23 16.50
N SER A 103 -30.20 -25.08 16.67
CA SER A 103 -29.45 -26.13 17.38
C SER A 103 -29.89 -26.06 18.85
N PRO A 104 -30.45 -27.12 19.45
CA PRO A 104 -30.50 -27.18 20.90
C PRO A 104 -29.06 -27.05 21.37
N GLN A 105 -28.87 -26.22 22.40
CA GLN A 105 -27.61 -25.99 23.09
C GLN A 105 -26.77 -27.27 23.10
N MET A 106 -25.74 -27.33 22.25
CA MET A 106 -24.63 -28.21 22.54
C MET A 106 -24.05 -27.65 23.82
N ASP A 107 -24.28 -28.38 24.90
CA ASP A 107 -23.80 -28.15 26.25
C ASP A 107 -22.33 -27.72 26.23
N SER A 108 -22.13 -26.40 26.18
CA SER A 108 -20.80 -25.77 26.28
C SER A 108 -20.19 -25.92 27.68
N SER A 109 -20.84 -26.68 28.54
CA SER A 109 -20.44 -27.05 29.89
C SER A 109 -19.18 -27.91 29.93
N PHE A 110 -18.80 -28.58 28.83
CA PHE A 110 -17.59 -29.42 28.81
C PHE A 110 -16.28 -28.67 28.53
N LEU A 111 -16.30 -27.38 28.16
CA LEU A 111 -15.07 -26.64 27.80
C LEU A 111 -14.91 -25.27 28.46
N ARG A 112 -15.82 -24.85 29.35
CA ARG A 112 -15.64 -23.64 30.16
C ARG A 112 -14.87 -23.98 31.44
N LEU A 113 -13.57 -24.21 31.31
CA LEU A 113 -12.69 -24.21 32.48
C LEU A 113 -12.70 -22.81 33.09
N ASP A 114 -13.29 -22.65 34.28
CA ASP A 114 -13.17 -21.40 35.01
C ASP A 114 -11.70 -21.23 35.39
N LEU A 115 -11.08 -20.16 34.89
CA LEU A 115 -9.65 -19.91 35.11
C LEU A 115 -9.33 -19.83 36.61
N LYS A 116 -10.30 -19.44 37.44
CA LYS A 116 -10.17 -19.39 38.91
C LYS A 116 -10.08 -20.77 39.57
N THR A 117 -10.64 -21.81 38.96
CA THR A 117 -10.57 -23.17 39.51
C THR A 117 -9.33 -23.92 39.03
N VAL A 118 -8.80 -23.59 37.85
CA VAL A 118 -7.57 -24.20 37.31
C VAL A 118 -6.31 -23.53 37.86
N LEU A 119 -6.34 -22.20 38.05
CA LEU A 119 -5.18 -21.45 38.54
C LEU A 119 -5.16 -21.39 40.06
N THR A 120 -3.99 -21.69 40.64
CA THR A 120 -3.70 -21.30 42.02
C THR A 120 -3.61 -19.78 42.10
N THR A 121 -4.14 -19.19 43.17
CA THR A 121 -4.11 -17.74 43.36
C THR A 121 -2.70 -17.30 43.75
N PHE A 122 -2.06 -16.47 42.93
CA PHE A 122 -0.70 -16.00 43.19
C PHE A 122 -0.68 -14.87 44.24
N ILE A 123 0.17 -15.00 45.27
CA ILE A 123 0.39 -13.97 46.30
C ILE A 123 1.80 -13.37 46.15
N PRO A 124 1.95 -12.17 45.56
CA PRO A 124 3.25 -11.58 45.20
C PRO A 124 4.24 -11.44 46.35
N ASP A 125 3.75 -11.21 47.57
CA ASP A 125 4.60 -10.94 48.74
C ASP A 125 5.15 -12.22 49.40
N LYS A 126 4.60 -13.39 49.04
CA LYS A 126 4.89 -14.68 49.69
C LYS A 126 5.36 -15.76 48.73
N GLU A 127 5.06 -15.62 47.44
CA GLU A 127 5.27 -16.67 46.46
C GLU A 127 6.26 -16.25 45.37
N ASP A 128 7.08 -17.20 44.93
CA ASP A 128 8.05 -16.99 43.86
C ASP A 128 7.34 -17.00 42.50
N ILE A 129 7.48 -15.89 41.77
CA ILE A 129 6.89 -15.69 40.44
C ILE A 129 7.37 -16.77 39.44
N SER A 130 8.61 -17.23 39.56
CA SER A 130 9.20 -18.22 38.65
C SER A 130 8.54 -19.59 38.81
N LEU A 131 8.25 -19.97 40.06
CA LEU A 131 7.57 -21.22 40.40
C LEU A 131 6.11 -21.19 39.96
N PHE A 132 5.42 -20.06 40.17
CA PHE A 132 4.05 -19.87 39.72
C PHE A 132 3.91 -20.05 38.20
N LEU A 133 4.77 -19.40 37.41
CA LEU A 133 4.76 -19.50 35.95
C LEU A 133 5.07 -20.93 35.46
N THR A 134 5.97 -21.64 36.14
CA THR A 134 6.29 -23.04 35.82
C THR A 134 5.09 -23.96 36.06
N MET A 135 4.36 -23.78 37.17
CA MET A 135 3.16 -24.56 37.48
C MET A 135 2.02 -24.24 36.51
N PHE A 136 1.83 -22.98 36.18
CA PHE A 136 0.87 -22.52 35.16
C PHE A 136 1.11 -23.22 33.82
N GLU A 137 2.36 -23.24 33.35
CA GLU A 137 2.71 -23.86 32.08
C GLU A 137 2.40 -25.37 32.07
N ARG A 138 2.64 -26.08 33.18
CA ARG A 138 2.29 -27.51 33.32
C ARG A 138 0.80 -27.77 33.30
N GLN A 139 0.00 -26.91 33.95
CA GLN A 139 -1.47 -27.02 33.94
C GLN A 139 -2.05 -26.74 32.55
N MET A 140 -1.48 -25.78 31.82
CA MET A 140 -1.90 -25.41 30.46
C MET A 140 -1.40 -26.41 29.40
N LYS A 141 -0.40 -27.23 29.71
CA LYS A 141 0.15 -28.29 28.83
C LYS A 141 -0.50 -29.67 29.01
N LEU A 142 -1.58 -29.79 29.78
CA LEU A 142 -2.28 -31.08 29.89
C LEU A 142 -2.73 -31.57 28.50
N PRO A 143 -2.34 -32.79 28.07
CA PRO A 143 -2.87 -33.38 26.86
C PRO A 143 -4.33 -33.70 27.10
N ILE A 144 -5.21 -33.06 26.33
CA ILE A 144 -6.56 -33.57 26.09
C ILE A 144 -6.35 -34.90 25.35
N PHE A 145 -6.31 -36.03 26.07
CA PHE A 145 -6.74 -37.38 25.66
C PHE A 145 -6.16 -38.45 26.59
N GLY A 146 -7.06 -39.29 27.13
CA GLY A 146 -6.78 -40.72 27.34
C GLY A 146 -6.80 -41.21 28.79
N TYR A 147 -7.99 -41.60 29.28
CA TYR A 147 -8.19 -42.87 29.99
C TYR A 147 -9.62 -43.36 29.73
N HIS A 148 -9.76 -44.22 28.72
CA HIS A 148 -10.78 -45.26 28.67
C HIS A 148 -10.07 -46.54 29.10
N THR A 149 -10.39 -47.07 30.28
CA THR A 149 -10.56 -48.50 30.59
C THR A 149 -11.04 -48.62 32.04
#